data_AF-M0BDM5-F1
#
_entry.id   AF-M0BDM5-F1
#
_cell.length_a   1.000
_cell.length_b   1.000
_cell.length_c   1.000
_cell.angle_alpha   90.00
_cell.angle_beta   90.00
_cell.angle_gamma   90.00
#
_symmetry.space_group_name_H-M   'P 1'
#
loop_
_entity.id
_entity.type
_entity.pdbx_description
1 polymer ?
#
loop_
_entity_poly.entity_id
_entity_poly.type
_entity_poly.pdbx_seq_one_letter_code
_entity_poly.pdbx_strand_id
1 'polypeptide(L)'
;MTDVDPDADTGAGGDEALPTTAGTVEESVHVTDPSEAFQALGNDVRTGILRAIRDRTDDEANAGRVSFSTLFETSAVDTTAGFAYHIDELVGPYLSKTEEGYALTATGRRAARAIESGTYTHQVDRQSVTVDDPCPFCRDQELVAAIDDNEVAITCEACERSILRMDFPPAGLDAHGDDLPTAFDRHHRHRIAHLGDGVCPECGGPVESRLDVVRPDPGDEPARESVPDPVQASFTCTACGYGLRCPVALTLLDHPEFVAFYHEHDESIDQRPIWNIGREWTETPLSHDPMAVRVAVTLDDETVECYVDGECTVVASRRIRAEAADTERNECDTTTAGSDVAPEADVA
;
A
#
# COMPACT_ATOMS: atom_id res chain seq x y z
N MET A 1 13.06 46.19 -30.44
CA MET A 1 13.51 47.37 -29.68
C MET A 1 12.32 47.88 -28.90
N THR A 2 12.08 47.22 -27.78
CA THR A 2 11.37 47.72 -26.60
C THR A 2 11.85 46.83 -25.47
N ASP A 3 12.55 47.46 -24.54
CA ASP A 3 13.29 46.88 -23.43
C ASP A 3 12.36 46.18 -22.42
N VAL A 4 12.81 45.03 -21.91
CA VAL A 4 12.21 44.34 -20.77
C VAL A 4 12.99 44.76 -19.54
N ASP A 5 12.27 45.39 -18.61
CA ASP A 5 12.75 45.86 -17.31
C ASP A 5 13.06 44.66 -16.39
N PRO A 6 14.28 44.52 -15.83
CA PRO A 6 14.69 43.35 -15.05
C PRO A 6 14.61 43.58 -13.53
N ASP A 7 13.53 44.19 -13.03
CA ASP A 7 13.27 44.34 -11.59
C ASP A 7 11.82 43.99 -11.27
N ALA A 8 11.52 42.69 -11.27
CA ALA A 8 10.32 42.12 -10.64
C ALA A 8 10.74 41.41 -9.35
N ASP A 9 10.62 42.16 -8.27
CA ASP A 9 10.77 41.79 -6.86
C ASP A 9 9.95 40.54 -6.51
N THR A 10 10.61 39.38 -6.42
CA THR A 10 10.03 38.18 -5.82
C THR A 10 10.05 38.33 -4.31
N GLY A 11 8.89 38.70 -3.76
CA GLY A 11 8.63 38.75 -2.33
C GLY A 11 9.00 37.43 -1.65
N ALA A 12 9.90 37.54 -0.68
CA ALA A 12 10.35 36.46 0.16
C ALA A 12 9.18 35.83 0.93
N GLY A 13 8.95 34.54 0.69
CA GLY A 13 8.16 33.70 1.60
C GLY A 13 8.92 33.58 2.92
N GLY A 14 8.24 33.93 4.01
CA GLY A 14 8.76 33.79 5.36
C GLY A 14 9.02 32.33 5.69
N ASP A 15 10.30 31.98 5.78
CA ASP A 15 10.82 30.72 6.30
C ASP A 15 10.67 30.76 7.83
N GLU A 16 9.48 30.48 8.35
CA GLU A 16 9.31 30.16 9.77
C GLU A 16 9.90 28.77 10.02
N ALA A 17 11.22 28.77 10.24
CA ALA A 17 11.98 27.61 10.62
C ALA A 17 11.35 26.94 11.85
N LEU A 18 11.07 25.63 11.73
CA LEU A 18 10.70 24.78 12.86
C LEU A 18 11.69 25.01 14.02
N PRO A 19 11.22 25.24 15.26
CA PRO A 19 12.11 25.51 16.38
C PRO A 19 13.03 24.32 16.60
N THR A 20 14.32 24.50 16.29
CA THR A 20 15.39 23.56 16.64
C THR A 20 15.69 23.74 18.13
N THR A 21 14.91 23.08 18.98
CA THR A 21 15.35 22.81 20.34
C THR A 21 16.24 21.57 20.29
N ALA A 22 17.55 21.79 20.25
CA ALA A 22 18.54 20.79 20.60
C ALA A 22 18.44 20.52 22.12
N GLY A 23 17.39 19.81 22.52
CA GLY A 23 17.21 19.23 23.84
C GLY A 23 17.54 17.75 23.78
N THR A 24 18.17 17.24 24.84
CA THR A 24 18.25 15.80 25.14
C THR A 24 16.92 15.14 24.84
N VAL A 25 16.94 14.06 24.04
CA VAL A 25 15.76 13.26 23.68
C VAL A 25 15.04 12.86 24.96
N GLU A 26 13.99 13.59 25.31
CA GLU A 26 13.13 13.25 26.42
C GLU A 26 12.40 11.94 26.06
N GLU A 27 12.35 11.05 27.03
CA GLU A 27 11.60 9.80 26.98
C GLU A 27 10.18 10.07 26.47
N SER A 28 9.71 9.25 25.52
CA SER A 28 8.38 9.42 24.92
C SER A 28 7.31 9.53 26.01
N VAL A 29 6.63 10.68 26.08
CA VAL A 29 5.61 10.92 27.10
C VAL A 29 4.31 10.24 26.68
N HIS A 30 3.86 9.25 27.46
CA HIS A 30 2.51 8.73 27.36
C HIS A 30 1.51 9.80 27.85
N VAL A 31 0.80 10.42 26.91
CA VAL A 31 -0.11 11.54 27.22
C VAL A 31 -1.42 11.06 27.86
N THR A 32 -1.86 9.84 27.55
CA THR A 32 -3.14 9.27 28.04
C THR A 32 -3.13 7.75 27.93
N ASP A 33 -3.77 7.04 28.86
CA ASP A 33 -4.00 5.60 28.77
C ASP A 33 -5.10 5.26 27.73
N PRO A 34 -5.07 4.07 27.08
CA PRO A 34 -6.03 3.75 26.01
C PRO A 34 -7.51 3.91 26.39
N SER A 35 -7.90 3.46 27.60
CA SER A 35 -9.29 3.57 28.05
C SER A 35 -9.73 5.02 28.24
N GLU A 36 -8.85 5.87 28.76
CA GLU A 36 -9.14 7.29 28.96
C GLU A 36 -9.26 8.02 27.60
N ALA A 37 -8.42 7.64 26.63
CA ALA A 37 -8.48 8.16 25.27
C ALA A 37 -9.84 7.85 24.60
N PHE A 38 -10.30 6.60 24.67
CA PHE A 38 -11.61 6.24 24.14
C PHE A 38 -12.76 6.86 24.93
N GLN A 39 -12.64 6.99 26.25
CA GLN A 39 -13.64 7.65 27.07
C GLN A 39 -13.75 9.15 26.76
N ALA A 40 -12.62 9.82 26.48
CA ALA A 40 -12.60 11.21 26.03
C ALA A 40 -13.40 11.36 24.73
N LEU A 41 -13.20 10.47 23.75
CA LEU A 41 -13.85 10.54 22.44
C LEU A 41 -15.24 9.90 22.37
N GLY A 42 -15.66 9.12 23.35
CA GLY A 42 -16.97 8.46 23.43
C GLY A 42 -18.14 9.41 23.73
N ASN A 43 -18.08 10.66 23.28
CA ASN A 43 -19.07 11.70 23.54
C ASN A 43 -19.28 12.60 22.31
N ASP A 44 -20.54 12.72 21.87
CA ASP A 44 -20.92 13.45 20.64
C ASP A 44 -20.54 14.94 20.65
N VAL A 45 -20.56 15.59 21.81
CA VAL A 45 -20.14 17.00 21.93
C VAL A 45 -18.64 17.11 21.63
N ARG A 46 -17.84 16.20 22.18
CA ARG A 46 -16.39 16.22 22.05
C ARG A 46 -15.93 15.85 20.64
N THR A 47 -16.54 14.85 20.01
CA THR A 47 -16.30 14.56 18.58
C THR A 47 -16.78 15.70 17.70
N GLY A 48 -17.91 16.33 18.03
CA GLY A 48 -18.41 17.54 17.38
C GLY A 48 -17.42 18.71 17.44
N ILE A 49 -16.75 18.92 18.58
CA ILE A 49 -15.68 19.93 18.72
C ILE A 49 -14.52 19.63 17.75
N LEU A 50 -14.05 18.39 17.68
CA LEU A 50 -12.96 18.00 16.77
C LEU A 50 -13.33 18.27 15.31
N ARG A 51 -14.55 17.91 14.90
CA ARG A 51 -15.08 18.18 13.56
C ARG A 51 -15.17 19.67 13.27
N ALA A 52 -15.72 20.45 14.21
CA ALA A 52 -15.89 21.89 14.05
C ALA A 52 -14.57 22.66 13.89
N ILE A 53 -13.47 22.18 14.52
CA ILE A 53 -12.13 22.75 14.33
C ILE A 53 -11.54 22.29 13.00
N ARG A 54 -11.70 21.01 12.63
CA ARG A 54 -11.23 20.49 11.33
C ARG A 54 -11.84 21.28 10.16
N ASP A 55 -13.15 21.50 10.17
CA ASP A 55 -13.85 22.23 9.09
C ASP A 55 -13.39 23.67 8.90
N ARG A 56 -12.63 24.22 9.85
CA ARG A 56 -12.09 25.57 9.85
C ARG A 56 -10.56 25.59 9.85
N THR A 57 -9.91 24.44 9.62
CA THR A 57 -8.44 24.36 9.64
C THR A 57 -7.81 25.17 8.50
N ASP A 58 -8.52 25.33 7.37
CA ASP A 58 -8.06 26.10 6.22
C ASP A 58 -8.47 27.59 6.28
N ASP A 59 -9.12 28.03 7.37
CA ASP A 59 -9.45 29.44 7.58
C ASP A 59 -8.18 30.25 7.89
N GLU A 60 -7.62 30.89 6.85
CA GLU A 60 -6.40 31.72 6.93
C GLU A 60 -6.54 32.85 7.96
N ALA A 61 -7.76 33.34 8.19
CA ALA A 61 -8.05 34.45 9.10
C ALA A 61 -7.57 34.19 10.54
N ASN A 62 -7.50 32.93 10.99
CA ASN A 62 -7.07 32.55 12.34
C ASN A 62 -6.02 31.43 12.34
N ALA A 63 -5.35 31.19 11.20
CA ALA A 63 -4.38 30.10 11.04
C ALA A 63 -4.89 28.75 11.59
N GLY A 64 -6.15 28.41 11.31
CA GLY A 64 -6.80 27.17 11.74
C GLY A 64 -7.20 27.07 13.22
N ARG A 65 -7.17 28.18 13.98
CA ARG A 65 -7.62 28.24 15.39
C ARG A 65 -9.08 28.68 15.51
N VAL A 66 -9.80 28.08 16.45
CA VAL A 66 -11.22 28.40 16.69
C VAL A 66 -11.43 28.84 18.14
N SER A 67 -12.10 29.98 18.32
CA SER A 67 -12.37 30.53 19.65
C SER A 67 -13.37 29.68 20.45
N PHE A 68 -13.34 29.84 21.79
CA PHE A 68 -14.31 29.18 22.67
C PHE A 68 -15.76 29.52 22.31
N SER A 69 -16.05 30.80 22.04
CA SER A 69 -17.40 31.26 21.73
C SER A 69 -17.92 30.63 20.44
N THR A 70 -17.10 30.56 19.40
CA THR A 70 -17.46 29.92 18.13
C THR A 70 -17.76 28.42 18.31
N LEU A 71 -16.93 27.71 19.08
CA LEU A 71 -17.17 26.29 19.35
C LEU A 71 -18.42 26.07 20.21
N PHE A 72 -18.67 26.93 21.21
CA PHE A 72 -19.85 26.86 22.05
C PHE A 72 -21.14 27.12 21.25
N GLU A 73 -21.16 28.17 20.42
CA GLU A 73 -22.30 28.54 19.57
C GLU A 73 -22.69 27.44 18.57
N THR A 74 -21.72 26.65 18.12
CA THR A 74 -21.96 25.52 17.20
C THR A 74 -22.34 24.23 17.94
N SER A 75 -22.20 24.20 19.27
CA SER A 75 -22.47 23.02 20.09
C SER A 75 -23.93 22.91 20.53
N ALA A 76 -24.38 21.70 20.84
CA ALA A 76 -25.69 21.45 21.44
C ALA A 76 -25.73 21.65 22.97
N VAL A 77 -24.69 22.25 23.57
CA VAL A 77 -24.58 22.37 25.03
C VAL A 77 -25.21 23.67 25.52
N ASP A 78 -26.07 23.58 26.54
CA ASP A 78 -26.86 24.72 27.02
C ASP A 78 -26.07 25.75 27.85
N THR A 79 -24.98 25.32 28.49
CA THR A 79 -24.24 26.15 29.45
C THR A 79 -22.76 26.24 29.11
N THR A 80 -22.19 27.43 29.28
CA THR A 80 -20.76 27.65 29.10
C THR A 80 -19.91 26.82 30.07
N ALA A 81 -20.40 26.59 31.30
CA ALA A 81 -19.72 25.73 32.27
C ALA A 81 -19.68 24.26 31.84
N GLY A 82 -20.80 23.72 31.33
CA GLY A 82 -20.84 22.37 30.77
C GLY A 82 -19.97 22.23 29.53
N PHE A 83 -19.94 23.24 28.67
CA PHE A 83 -19.10 23.22 27.48
C PHE A 83 -17.60 23.31 27.81
N ALA A 84 -17.23 24.12 28.80
CA ALA A 84 -15.86 24.19 29.30
C ALA A 84 -15.37 22.82 29.79
N TYR A 85 -16.20 22.06 30.49
CA TYR A 85 -15.88 20.68 30.87
C TYR A 85 -15.53 19.79 29.66
N HIS A 86 -16.32 19.86 28.58
CA HIS A 86 -16.02 19.07 27.38
C HIS A 86 -14.72 19.48 26.70
N ILE A 87 -14.42 20.78 26.66
CA ILE A 87 -13.17 21.30 26.10
C ILE A 87 -11.97 20.86 26.95
N ASP A 88 -12.06 20.99 28.27
CA ASP A 88 -10.96 20.67 29.19
C ASP A 88 -10.55 19.19 29.10
N GLU A 89 -11.51 18.29 28.84
CA GLU A 89 -11.26 16.86 28.63
C GLU A 89 -10.53 16.54 27.31
N LEU A 90 -10.47 17.50 26.38
CA LEU A 90 -9.77 17.35 25.10
C LEU A 90 -8.43 18.08 25.05
N VAL A 91 -8.22 19.09 25.91
CA VAL A 91 -7.00 19.91 25.95
C VAL A 91 -5.82 19.06 26.44
N GLY A 92 -4.70 19.13 25.70
CA GLY A 92 -3.51 18.34 25.93
C GLY A 92 -3.39 17.24 24.87
N PRO A 93 -4.16 16.14 24.94
CA PRO A 93 -4.07 15.05 23.97
C PRO A 93 -4.55 15.45 22.58
N TYR A 94 -5.72 16.10 22.48
CA TYR A 94 -6.39 16.34 21.20
C TYR A 94 -6.40 17.80 20.78
N LEU A 95 -6.42 18.73 21.73
CA LEU A 95 -6.45 20.17 21.48
C LEU A 95 -5.25 20.86 22.12
N SER A 96 -4.65 21.81 21.38
CA SER A 96 -3.78 22.82 21.96
C SER A 96 -4.58 24.10 22.18
N LYS A 97 -4.42 24.71 23.37
CA LYS A 97 -5.01 26.01 23.70
C LYS A 97 -3.97 27.10 23.49
N THR A 98 -4.36 28.15 22.77
CA THR A 98 -3.55 29.33 22.46
C THR A 98 -4.32 30.59 22.84
N GLU A 99 -3.68 31.76 22.72
CA GLU A 99 -4.34 33.05 22.96
C GLU A 99 -5.48 33.31 21.96
N GLU A 100 -5.35 32.81 20.73
CA GLU A 100 -6.29 33.02 19.62
C GLU A 100 -7.41 31.96 19.59
N GLY A 101 -7.30 30.88 20.38
CA GLY A 101 -8.30 29.82 20.45
C GLY A 101 -7.71 28.42 20.56
N TYR A 102 -8.47 27.44 20.08
CA TYR A 102 -8.13 26.02 20.12
C TYR A 102 -7.76 25.51 18.73
N ALA A 103 -6.74 24.67 18.66
CA ALA A 103 -6.34 23.97 17.44
C ALA A 103 -6.18 22.47 17.73
N LEU A 104 -6.35 21.64 16.69
CA LEU A 104 -6.11 20.21 16.79
C LEU A 104 -4.61 19.93 16.97
N THR A 105 -4.25 19.06 17.90
CA THR A 105 -2.92 18.42 17.94
C THR A 105 -2.78 17.42 16.78
N ALA A 106 -1.62 16.80 16.61
CA ALA A 106 -1.47 15.71 15.64
C ALA A 106 -2.44 14.55 15.92
N THR A 107 -2.60 14.17 17.19
CA THR A 107 -3.56 13.16 17.64
C THR A 107 -5.00 13.59 17.38
N GLY A 108 -5.35 14.85 17.69
CA GLY A 108 -6.67 15.42 17.38
C GLY A 108 -6.99 15.39 15.89
N ARG A 109 -6.03 15.73 15.03
CA ARG A 109 -6.18 15.64 13.56
C ARG A 109 -6.39 14.20 13.09
N ARG A 110 -5.63 13.24 13.63
CA ARG A 110 -5.80 11.83 13.27
C ARG A 110 -7.17 11.29 13.68
N ALA A 111 -7.62 11.61 14.90
CA ALA A 111 -8.96 11.25 15.37
C ALA A 111 -10.06 11.88 14.51
N ALA A 112 -9.97 13.18 14.23
CA ALA A 112 -10.94 13.88 13.38
C ALA A 112 -11.01 13.27 11.97
N ARG A 113 -9.85 12.96 11.35
CA ARG A 113 -9.80 12.31 10.03
C ARG A 113 -10.43 10.92 10.03
N ALA A 114 -10.12 10.09 11.02
CA ALA A 114 -10.68 8.74 11.13
C ALA A 114 -12.21 8.73 11.34
N ILE A 115 -12.73 9.74 12.05
CA ILE A 115 -14.16 9.96 12.21
C ILE A 115 -14.82 10.36 10.88
N GLU A 116 -14.20 11.23 10.09
CA GLU A 116 -14.76 11.64 8.80
C GLU A 116 -14.64 10.61 7.70
N SER A 117 -13.54 9.84 7.70
CA SER A 117 -13.36 8.77 6.73
C SER A 117 -14.33 7.61 6.94
N GLY A 118 -15.14 7.67 8.00
CA GLY A 118 -16.13 6.64 8.34
C GLY A 118 -15.52 5.40 8.99
N THR A 119 -14.21 5.37 9.25
CA THR A 119 -13.47 4.17 9.67
C THR A 119 -14.06 3.47 10.89
N TYR A 120 -14.69 4.22 11.81
CA TYR A 120 -15.32 3.66 13.01
C TYR A 120 -16.85 3.75 13.02
N THR A 121 -17.44 4.46 12.07
CA THR A 121 -18.85 4.88 12.14
C THR A 121 -19.65 4.54 10.88
N HIS A 122 -19.00 3.99 9.86
CA HIS A 122 -19.62 3.72 8.58
C HIS A 122 -19.26 2.32 8.07
N GLN A 123 -20.30 1.59 7.71
CA GLN A 123 -20.23 0.33 7.00
C GLN A 123 -20.92 0.54 5.66
N VAL A 124 -20.22 0.22 4.57
CA VAL A 124 -20.72 0.36 3.21
C VAL A 124 -20.97 -1.02 2.63
N ASP A 125 -22.24 -1.26 2.30
CA ASP A 125 -22.71 -2.38 1.51
C ASP A 125 -23.40 -1.80 0.27
N ARG A 126 -22.90 -2.11 -0.93
CA ARG A 126 -23.46 -1.55 -2.17
C ARG A 126 -23.40 -2.52 -3.34
N GLN A 127 -24.11 -2.18 -4.41
CA GLN A 127 -24.10 -2.97 -5.63
C GLN A 127 -22.67 -3.09 -6.18
N SER A 128 -22.38 -4.26 -6.74
CA SER A 128 -21.10 -4.53 -7.37
C SER A 128 -20.85 -3.57 -8.54
N VAL A 129 -19.57 -3.30 -8.78
CA VAL A 129 -19.08 -2.48 -9.89
C VAL A 129 -18.40 -3.39 -10.89
N THR A 130 -18.62 -3.17 -12.19
CA THR A 130 -17.91 -3.88 -13.24
C THR A 130 -16.43 -3.50 -13.23
N VAL A 131 -15.57 -4.46 -13.49
CA VAL A 131 -14.13 -4.27 -13.64
C VAL A 131 -13.79 -4.65 -15.08
N ASP A 132 -13.37 -3.67 -15.87
CA ASP A 132 -13.09 -3.78 -17.31
C ASP A 132 -11.78 -4.56 -17.62
N ASP A 133 -11.54 -5.65 -16.89
CA ASP A 133 -10.45 -6.58 -17.08
C ASP A 133 -10.99 -8.00 -17.25
N PRO A 134 -10.46 -8.79 -18.20
CA PRO A 134 -10.82 -10.19 -18.30
C PRO A 134 -10.28 -10.95 -17.09
N CYS A 135 -11.04 -11.97 -16.65
CA CYS A 135 -10.55 -12.88 -15.62
C CYS A 135 -9.21 -13.53 -16.02
N PRO A 136 -8.15 -13.47 -15.17
CA PRO A 136 -6.84 -14.02 -15.49
C PRO A 136 -6.85 -15.56 -15.63
N PHE A 137 -7.90 -16.22 -15.15
CA PHE A 137 -8.06 -17.67 -15.16
C PHE A 137 -8.87 -18.19 -16.36
N CYS A 138 -10.16 -17.83 -16.47
CA CYS A 138 -11.04 -18.36 -17.53
C CYS A 138 -11.12 -17.47 -18.77
N ARG A 139 -10.92 -16.15 -18.62
CA ARG A 139 -11.03 -15.14 -19.70
C ARG A 139 -12.41 -15.01 -20.35
N ASP A 140 -13.41 -15.72 -19.82
CA ASP A 140 -14.74 -15.79 -20.44
C ASP A 140 -15.58 -14.53 -20.18
N GLN A 141 -15.30 -13.81 -19.08
CA GLN A 141 -16.02 -12.60 -18.68
C GLN A 141 -15.09 -11.60 -18.00
N GLU A 142 -15.58 -10.35 -17.96
CA GLU A 142 -15.09 -9.28 -17.11
C GLU A 142 -15.23 -9.64 -15.62
N LEU A 143 -14.42 -8.98 -14.81
CA LEU A 143 -14.45 -9.14 -13.36
C LEU A 143 -15.52 -8.23 -12.74
N VAL A 144 -15.91 -8.51 -11.50
CA VAL A 144 -16.78 -7.65 -10.70
C VAL A 144 -16.14 -7.37 -9.35
N ALA A 145 -16.26 -6.13 -8.89
CA ALA A 145 -15.89 -5.70 -7.55
C ALA A 145 -17.14 -5.74 -6.66
N ALA A 146 -17.27 -6.78 -5.84
CA ALA A 146 -18.31 -6.89 -4.83
C ALA A 146 -17.89 -6.15 -3.55
N ILE A 147 -18.82 -5.40 -2.95
CA ILE A 147 -18.58 -4.61 -1.73
C ILE A 147 -19.50 -5.12 -0.62
N ASP A 148 -18.92 -5.55 0.49
CA ASP A 148 -19.61 -6.05 1.69
C ASP A 148 -18.76 -5.75 2.92
N ASP A 149 -19.35 -5.16 3.96
CA ASP A 149 -18.68 -4.78 5.22
C ASP A 149 -17.34 -4.04 5.04
N ASN A 150 -17.32 -3.05 4.14
CA ASN A 150 -16.12 -2.31 3.74
C ASN A 150 -15.00 -3.14 3.09
N GLU A 151 -15.22 -4.42 2.79
CA GLU A 151 -14.32 -5.23 1.97
C GLU A 151 -14.68 -5.13 0.50
N VAL A 152 -13.66 -5.12 -0.35
CA VAL A 152 -13.79 -5.24 -1.80
C VAL A 152 -13.26 -6.60 -2.20
N ALA A 153 -14.12 -7.41 -2.82
CA ALA A 153 -13.75 -8.69 -3.42
C ALA A 153 -13.82 -8.59 -4.94
N ILE A 154 -12.68 -8.79 -5.61
CA ILE A 154 -12.62 -8.89 -7.07
C ILE A 154 -12.88 -10.34 -7.43
N THR A 155 -13.97 -10.60 -8.16
CA THR A 155 -14.43 -11.96 -8.46
C THR A 155 -14.79 -12.10 -9.93
N CYS A 156 -14.74 -13.33 -10.45
CA CYS A 156 -15.26 -13.66 -11.77
C CYS A 156 -16.57 -14.44 -11.62
N GLU A 157 -17.66 -13.93 -12.20
CA GLU A 157 -18.97 -14.60 -12.11
C GLU A 157 -19.04 -15.88 -12.97
N ALA A 158 -18.24 -15.98 -14.04
CA ALA A 158 -18.25 -17.13 -14.94
C ALA A 158 -17.61 -18.39 -14.34
N CYS A 159 -16.50 -18.23 -13.62
CA CYS A 159 -15.78 -19.35 -12.96
C CYS A 159 -15.86 -19.31 -11.44
N GLU A 160 -16.66 -18.40 -10.88
CA GLU A 160 -16.94 -18.22 -9.45
C GLU A 160 -15.69 -18.02 -8.58
N ARG A 161 -14.57 -17.60 -9.18
CA ARG A 161 -13.29 -17.47 -8.47
C ARG A 161 -13.14 -16.08 -7.86
N SER A 162 -12.80 -16.04 -6.57
CA SER A 162 -12.32 -14.83 -5.90
C SER A 162 -10.84 -14.64 -6.22
N ILE A 163 -10.50 -13.50 -6.82
CA ILE A 163 -9.14 -13.14 -7.24
C ILE A 163 -8.37 -12.54 -6.06
N LEU A 164 -8.99 -11.56 -5.41
CA LEU A 164 -8.48 -10.94 -4.19
C LEU A 164 -9.65 -10.44 -3.33
N ARG A 165 -9.36 -10.18 -2.05
CA ARG A 165 -10.25 -9.57 -1.08
C ARG A 165 -9.42 -8.76 -0.10
N MET A 166 -9.70 -7.47 0.03
CA MET A 166 -9.06 -6.59 1.01
C MET A 166 -10.04 -5.51 1.47
N ASP A 167 -9.79 -4.93 2.64
CA ASP A 167 -10.56 -3.80 3.16
C ASP A 167 -10.34 -2.54 2.31
N PHE A 168 -11.34 -1.67 2.24
CA PHE A 168 -11.17 -0.35 1.64
C PHE A 168 -11.90 0.69 2.48
N PRO A 169 -11.28 1.86 2.78
CA PRO A 169 -11.91 2.84 3.66
C PRO A 169 -13.30 3.29 3.15
N PRO A 170 -14.30 3.46 4.04
CA PRO A 170 -15.66 3.84 3.66
C PRO A 170 -15.75 5.08 2.77
N ALA A 171 -14.99 6.12 3.10
CA ALA A 171 -14.93 7.33 2.28
C ALA A 171 -14.45 7.06 0.83
N GLY A 172 -13.57 6.08 0.62
CA GLY A 172 -13.18 5.64 -0.73
C GLY A 172 -14.28 4.86 -1.43
N LEU A 173 -14.98 3.99 -0.70
CA LEU A 173 -16.11 3.22 -1.22
C LEU A 173 -17.23 4.13 -1.73
N ASP A 174 -17.50 5.24 -1.04
CA ASP A 174 -18.53 6.23 -1.38
C ASP A 174 -18.09 7.20 -2.49
N ALA A 175 -16.83 7.65 -2.48
CA ALA A 175 -16.38 8.73 -3.35
C ALA A 175 -16.15 8.31 -4.81
N HIS A 176 -15.84 7.04 -5.05
CA HIS A 176 -15.28 6.61 -6.33
C HIS A 176 -16.27 6.01 -7.33
N GLY A 177 -17.52 5.71 -6.94
CA GLY A 177 -18.55 5.25 -7.89
C GLY A 177 -18.07 4.08 -8.76
N ASP A 178 -18.02 4.30 -10.08
CA ASP A 178 -17.52 3.35 -11.09
C ASP A 178 -15.98 3.30 -11.18
N ASP A 179 -15.27 4.38 -10.80
CA ASP A 179 -13.79 4.44 -10.74
C ASP A 179 -13.21 3.70 -9.51
N LEU A 180 -14.07 3.05 -8.72
CA LEU A 180 -13.69 2.35 -7.50
C LEU A 180 -12.56 1.33 -7.70
N PRO A 181 -12.57 0.45 -8.73
CA PRO A 181 -11.50 -0.51 -8.93
C PRO A 181 -10.13 0.17 -9.07
N THR A 182 -10.05 1.28 -9.81
CA THR A 182 -8.80 2.03 -9.97
C THR A 182 -8.32 2.64 -8.66
N ALA A 183 -9.22 3.24 -7.88
CA ALA A 183 -8.85 3.79 -6.57
C ALA A 183 -8.38 2.70 -5.59
N PHE A 184 -9.05 1.55 -5.61
CA PHE A 184 -8.71 0.37 -4.81
C PHE A 184 -7.33 -0.19 -5.18
N ASP A 185 -7.05 -0.35 -6.47
CA ASP A 185 -5.74 -0.77 -7.00
C ASP A 185 -4.63 0.16 -6.49
N ARG A 186 -4.81 1.46 -6.71
CA ARG A 186 -3.85 2.49 -6.29
C ARG A 186 -3.63 2.48 -4.79
N HIS A 187 -4.67 2.30 -3.99
CA HIS A 187 -4.54 2.23 -2.54
C HIS A 187 -3.68 1.05 -2.10
N HIS A 188 -3.97 -0.14 -2.62
CA HIS A 188 -3.30 -1.36 -2.16
C HIS A 188 -1.92 -1.55 -2.74
N ARG A 189 -1.68 -1.17 -4.01
CA ARG A 189 -0.36 -1.30 -4.62
C ARG A 189 0.70 -0.51 -3.86
N HIS A 190 0.41 0.73 -3.46
CA HIS A 190 1.35 1.56 -2.71
C HIS A 190 1.50 1.09 -1.26
N ARG A 191 0.45 0.49 -0.68
CA ARG A 191 0.56 -0.15 0.65
C ARG A 191 1.47 -1.37 0.59
N ILE A 192 1.39 -2.18 -0.46
CA ILE A 192 2.30 -3.31 -0.68
C ILE A 192 3.73 -2.81 -0.85
N ALA A 193 3.95 -1.74 -1.62
CA ALA A 193 5.27 -1.10 -1.76
C ALA A 193 5.83 -0.63 -0.40
N HIS A 194 5.03 0.07 0.41
CA HIS A 194 5.43 0.48 1.77
C HIS A 194 5.83 -0.70 2.67
N LEU A 195 5.06 -1.80 2.62
CA LEU A 195 5.39 -3.02 3.35
C LEU A 195 6.70 -3.64 2.84
N GLY A 196 6.93 -3.64 1.53
CA GLY A 196 8.19 -4.07 0.90
C GLY A 196 9.40 -3.25 1.32
N ASP A 197 9.21 -1.95 1.57
CA ASP A 197 10.23 -1.04 2.13
C ASP A 197 10.47 -1.24 3.64
N GLY A 198 9.74 -2.17 4.28
CA GLY A 198 9.86 -2.44 5.71
C GLY A 198 9.10 -1.44 6.60
N VAL A 199 8.20 -0.63 6.04
CA VAL A 199 7.47 0.44 6.74
C VAL A 199 5.96 0.19 6.72
N CYS A 200 5.34 0.09 7.89
CA CYS A 200 3.92 -0.18 7.99
C CYS A 200 3.07 1.02 7.50
N PRO A 201 2.12 0.84 6.57
CA PRO A 201 1.26 1.93 6.10
C PRO A 201 0.27 2.43 7.19
N GLU A 202 -0.01 1.62 8.21
CA GLU A 202 -0.91 2.02 9.30
C GLU A 202 -0.24 2.90 10.35
N CYS A 203 0.95 2.51 10.81
CA CYS A 203 1.61 3.16 11.95
C CYS A 203 3.04 3.68 11.69
N GLY A 204 3.62 3.42 10.52
CA GLY A 204 5.02 3.74 10.20
C GLY A 204 6.06 2.88 10.95
N GLY A 205 5.61 1.86 11.68
CA GLY A 205 6.47 0.94 12.42
C GLY A 205 7.19 -0.08 11.52
N PRO A 206 8.21 -0.78 12.04
CA PRO A 206 8.96 -1.76 11.27
C PRO A 206 8.11 -2.97 10.90
N VAL A 207 8.37 -3.51 9.71
CA VAL A 207 7.70 -4.68 9.13
C VAL A 207 8.70 -5.82 8.97
N GLU A 208 8.32 -7.00 9.42
CA GLU A 208 9.01 -8.25 9.10
C GLU A 208 8.40 -8.82 7.82
N SER A 209 9.26 -9.14 6.84
CA SER A 209 8.89 -9.75 5.56
C SER A 209 9.44 -11.17 5.49
N ARG A 210 8.64 -12.08 4.92
CA ARG A 210 9.10 -13.45 4.64
C ARG A 210 8.36 -14.07 3.46
N LEU A 211 9.01 -15.02 2.79
CA LEU A 211 8.38 -15.89 1.81
C LEU A 211 7.79 -17.13 2.49
N ASP A 212 6.48 -17.31 2.35
CA ASP A 212 5.72 -18.43 2.92
C ASP A 212 5.17 -19.32 1.79
N VAL A 213 5.22 -20.65 1.96
CA VAL A 213 4.48 -21.55 1.06
C VAL A 213 3.01 -21.56 1.48
N VAL A 214 2.12 -21.26 0.54
CA VAL A 214 0.68 -21.32 0.72
C VAL A 214 0.29 -22.78 0.97
N ARG A 215 -0.12 -23.05 2.19
CA ARG A 215 -0.84 -24.26 2.54
C ARG A 215 -2.33 -23.91 2.49
N PRO A 216 -3.17 -24.60 1.71
CA PRO A 216 -4.60 -24.38 1.77
C PRO A 216 -5.09 -24.60 3.21
N ASP A 217 -5.98 -23.74 3.69
CA ASP A 217 -6.56 -23.92 5.01
C ASP A 217 -7.37 -25.23 5.06
N PRO A 218 -7.46 -25.89 6.24
CA PRO A 218 -8.28 -27.09 6.40
C PRO A 218 -9.77 -26.70 6.28
N GLY A 219 -10.31 -26.70 5.07
CA GLY A 219 -11.70 -26.31 4.80
C GLY A 219 -11.91 -25.66 3.43
N ASP A 220 -10.84 -25.13 2.82
CA ASP A 220 -10.91 -24.62 1.45
C ASP A 220 -10.90 -25.80 0.47
N GLU A 221 -11.88 -25.83 -0.46
CA GLU A 221 -11.79 -26.71 -1.62
C GLU A 221 -10.47 -26.39 -2.34
N PRO A 222 -9.62 -27.40 -2.63
CA PRO A 222 -8.35 -27.15 -3.27
C PRO A 222 -8.62 -26.43 -4.58
N ALA A 223 -8.09 -25.20 -4.69
CA ALA A 223 -7.98 -24.49 -5.95
C ALA A 223 -7.37 -25.46 -6.97
N ARG A 224 -8.20 -26.02 -7.86
CA ARG A 224 -7.77 -26.98 -8.87
C ARG A 224 -6.65 -26.35 -9.71
N GLU A 225 -5.53 -27.08 -9.77
CA GLU A 225 -4.42 -27.10 -10.75
C GLU A 225 -3.94 -25.70 -11.23
N SER A 226 -2.70 -25.27 -11.00
CA SER A 226 -1.55 -25.69 -11.83
C SER A 226 -0.17 -25.24 -11.30
N VAL A 227 0.00 -24.87 -10.03
CA VAL A 227 1.33 -24.50 -9.49
C VAL A 227 1.65 -25.35 -8.26
N PRO A 228 2.68 -26.22 -8.31
CA PRO A 228 3.20 -26.87 -7.11
C PRO A 228 3.67 -25.79 -6.13
N ASP A 229 3.15 -25.82 -4.90
CA ASP A 229 3.59 -24.96 -3.80
C ASP A 229 3.58 -23.44 -4.12
N PRO A 230 2.39 -22.80 -4.21
CA PRO A 230 2.34 -21.35 -4.40
C PRO A 230 3.09 -20.67 -3.26
N VAL A 231 4.04 -19.79 -3.57
CA VAL A 231 4.76 -19.00 -2.57
C VAL A 231 4.14 -17.62 -2.51
N GLN A 232 3.99 -17.06 -1.31
CA GLN A 232 3.50 -15.71 -1.08
C GLN A 232 4.52 -14.91 -0.30
N ALA A 233 4.59 -13.61 -0.58
CA ALA A 233 5.19 -12.65 0.31
C ALA A 233 4.23 -12.40 1.48
N SER A 234 4.78 -12.37 2.69
CA SER A 234 4.05 -12.25 3.95
C SER A 234 4.69 -11.14 4.76
N PHE A 235 3.88 -10.15 5.13
CA PHE A 235 4.33 -8.97 5.86
C PHE A 235 3.62 -8.89 7.21
N THR A 236 4.35 -8.57 8.28
CA THR A 236 3.79 -8.35 9.62
C THR A 236 4.48 -7.17 10.31
N CYS A 237 3.71 -6.15 10.69
CA CYS A 237 4.22 -5.05 11.49
C CYS A 237 4.40 -5.47 12.96
N THR A 238 5.59 -5.31 13.51
CA THR A 238 5.89 -5.69 14.91
C THR A 238 5.33 -4.70 15.94
N ALA A 239 4.91 -3.51 15.50
CA ALA A 239 4.35 -2.47 16.38
C ALA A 239 2.83 -2.54 16.51
N CYS A 240 2.09 -2.66 15.40
CA CYS A 240 0.62 -2.65 15.41
C CYS A 240 -0.04 -3.97 15.01
N GLY A 241 0.73 -4.95 14.53
CA GLY A 241 0.20 -6.25 14.10
C GLY A 241 -0.48 -6.25 12.73
N TYR A 242 -0.50 -5.12 12.00
CA TYR A 242 -1.00 -5.10 10.62
C TYR A 242 -0.22 -6.11 9.77
N GLY A 243 -0.94 -6.92 8.98
CA GLY A 243 -0.35 -7.94 8.15
C GLY A 243 -1.07 -8.08 6.82
N LEU A 244 -0.32 -8.49 5.80
CA LEU A 244 -0.80 -8.68 4.43
C LEU A 244 -0.02 -9.83 3.79
N ARG A 245 -0.71 -10.64 3.00
CA ARG A 245 -0.09 -11.66 2.14
C ARG A 245 -0.47 -11.41 0.69
N CYS A 246 0.48 -11.55 -0.20
CA CYS A 246 0.27 -11.36 -1.63
C CYS A 246 1.21 -12.24 -2.47
N PRO A 247 0.92 -12.43 -3.77
CA PRO A 247 1.91 -12.97 -4.70
C PRO A 247 3.20 -12.17 -4.67
N VAL A 248 4.35 -12.84 -4.82
CA VAL A 248 5.68 -12.21 -4.76
C VAL A 248 5.84 -11.15 -5.85
N ALA A 249 5.24 -11.35 -7.02
CA ALA A 249 5.26 -10.42 -8.13
C ALA A 249 4.67 -9.05 -7.77
N LEU A 250 3.66 -8.99 -6.88
CA LEU A 250 3.06 -7.73 -6.47
C LEU A 250 4.03 -6.84 -5.68
N THR A 251 5.07 -7.40 -5.06
CA THR A 251 6.09 -6.63 -4.35
C THR A 251 7.10 -5.97 -5.29
N LEU A 252 7.08 -6.34 -6.58
CA LEU A 252 8.07 -5.91 -7.57
C LEU A 252 7.51 -4.95 -8.62
N LEU A 253 6.26 -4.49 -8.46
CA LEU A 253 5.60 -3.59 -9.42
C LEU A 253 6.30 -2.23 -9.53
N ASP A 254 6.93 -1.77 -8.46
CA ASP A 254 7.71 -0.52 -8.44
C ASP A 254 9.23 -0.77 -8.53
N HIS A 255 9.66 -2.02 -8.71
CA HIS A 255 11.08 -2.35 -8.75
C HIS A 255 11.72 -1.78 -10.03
N PRO A 256 12.87 -1.07 -9.94
CA PRO A 256 13.43 -0.32 -11.06
C PRO A 256 13.66 -1.12 -12.34
N GLU A 257 14.04 -2.39 -12.22
CA GLU A 257 14.26 -3.27 -13.36
C GLU A 257 12.99 -3.53 -14.17
N PHE A 258 11.86 -3.79 -13.52
CA PHE A 258 10.58 -4.02 -14.21
C PHE A 258 10.01 -2.70 -14.74
N VAL A 259 10.09 -1.62 -13.96
CA VAL A 259 9.66 -0.28 -14.41
C VAL A 259 10.40 0.13 -15.68
N ALA A 260 11.74 0.02 -15.69
CA ALA A 260 12.54 0.31 -16.87
C ALA A 260 12.20 -0.63 -18.04
N PHE A 261 12.03 -1.93 -17.77
CA PHE A 261 11.68 -2.91 -18.79
C PHE A 261 10.35 -2.59 -19.48
N TYR A 262 9.28 -2.29 -18.73
CA TYR A 262 8.00 -1.88 -19.32
C TYR A 262 8.13 -0.61 -20.15
N HIS A 263 8.84 0.40 -19.64
CA HIS A 263 9.05 1.66 -20.37
C HIS A 263 9.84 1.48 -21.67
N GLU A 264 10.81 0.57 -21.71
CA GLU A 264 11.58 0.26 -22.92
C GLU A 264 10.76 -0.44 -24.00
N HIS A 265 9.65 -1.08 -23.62
CA HIS A 265 8.67 -1.70 -24.53
C HIS A 265 7.45 -0.79 -24.82
N ASP A 266 7.54 0.52 -24.55
CA ASP A 266 6.45 1.49 -24.73
C ASP A 266 5.17 1.15 -23.92
N GLU A 267 5.30 0.33 -22.88
CA GLU A 267 4.22 -0.03 -21.95
C GLU A 267 4.43 0.63 -20.58
N SER A 268 3.42 0.54 -19.72
CA SER A 268 3.51 1.02 -18.34
C SER A 268 2.99 -0.03 -17.38
N ILE A 269 3.84 -0.45 -16.44
CA ILE A 269 3.49 -1.37 -15.36
C ILE A 269 2.35 -0.84 -14.49
N ASP A 270 2.13 0.48 -14.50
CA ASP A 270 1.04 1.12 -13.79
C ASP A 270 -0.35 0.74 -14.31
N GLN A 271 -0.43 0.29 -15.57
CA GLN A 271 -1.66 -0.17 -16.22
C GLN A 271 -1.99 -1.63 -15.89
N ARG A 272 -1.13 -2.30 -15.10
CA ARG A 272 -1.30 -3.69 -14.65
C ARG A 272 -1.87 -3.67 -13.23
N PRO A 273 -3.19 -3.84 -13.04
CA PRO A 273 -3.78 -3.76 -11.72
C PRO A 273 -3.43 -5.00 -10.88
N ILE A 274 -3.47 -4.87 -9.56
CA ILE A 274 -3.06 -5.93 -8.62
C ILE A 274 -3.88 -7.23 -8.70
N TRP A 275 -5.08 -7.21 -9.28
CA TRP A 275 -5.87 -8.43 -9.55
C TRP A 275 -5.47 -9.13 -10.86
N ASN A 276 -4.82 -8.43 -11.78
CA ASN A 276 -4.42 -8.97 -13.08
C ASN A 276 -3.17 -8.25 -13.60
N ILE A 277 -2.01 -8.65 -13.08
CA ILE A 277 -0.74 -8.06 -13.52
C ILE A 277 -0.29 -8.49 -14.92
N GLY A 278 -1.04 -9.38 -15.56
CA GLY A 278 -0.71 -9.94 -16.86
C GLY A 278 -0.11 -11.35 -16.78
N ARG A 279 -0.15 -12.06 -17.92
CA ARG A 279 0.34 -13.43 -18.05
C ARG A 279 1.84 -13.54 -18.29
N GLU A 280 2.43 -12.44 -18.71
CA GLU A 280 3.85 -12.24 -18.87
C GLU A 280 4.61 -12.43 -17.55
N TRP A 281 3.94 -12.21 -16.40
CA TRP A 281 4.48 -12.48 -15.08
C TRP A 281 4.45 -13.95 -14.73
N THR A 282 5.58 -14.46 -14.24
CA THR A 282 5.71 -15.83 -13.75
C THR A 282 6.50 -15.85 -12.45
N GLU A 283 6.02 -16.60 -11.47
CA GLU A 283 6.72 -16.90 -10.23
C GLU A 283 7.17 -18.37 -10.25
N THR A 284 8.44 -18.62 -9.95
CA THR A 284 9.00 -19.97 -9.90
C THR A 284 9.78 -20.15 -8.59
N PRO A 285 9.32 -20.99 -7.65
CA PRO A 285 10.12 -21.38 -6.49
C PRO A 285 11.43 -22.05 -6.93
N LEU A 286 12.56 -21.57 -6.40
CA LEU A 286 13.91 -22.10 -6.68
C LEU A 286 14.41 -23.01 -5.56
N SER A 287 14.04 -22.70 -4.32
CA SER A 287 14.42 -23.44 -3.10
C SER A 287 13.37 -23.20 -2.02
N HIS A 288 13.18 -24.19 -1.13
CA HIS A 288 12.31 -24.08 0.05
C HIS A 288 13.07 -23.93 1.37
N ASP A 289 14.38 -24.18 1.38
CA ASP A 289 15.24 -24.00 2.57
C ASP A 289 16.69 -23.73 2.14
N PRO A 290 17.16 -22.46 2.18
CA PRO A 290 16.36 -21.25 2.42
C PRO A 290 15.35 -21.01 1.29
N MET A 291 14.26 -20.30 1.61
CA MET A 291 13.25 -19.96 0.60
C MET A 291 13.83 -19.01 -0.45
N ALA A 292 13.56 -19.29 -1.73
CA ALA A 292 13.93 -18.41 -2.83
C ALA A 292 12.95 -18.56 -3.99
N VAL A 293 12.58 -17.45 -4.61
CA VAL A 293 11.66 -17.39 -5.75
C VAL A 293 12.27 -16.56 -6.87
N ARG A 294 12.13 -17.04 -8.11
CA ARG A 294 12.38 -16.25 -9.31
C ARG A 294 11.07 -15.64 -9.78
N VAL A 295 11.04 -14.32 -9.96
CA VAL A 295 9.96 -13.59 -10.62
C VAL A 295 10.45 -13.14 -11.99
N ALA A 296 9.72 -13.46 -13.05
CA ALA A 296 10.10 -13.13 -14.42
C ALA A 296 8.96 -12.44 -15.15
N VAL A 297 9.30 -11.49 -16.02
CA VAL A 297 8.38 -10.85 -16.98
C VAL A 297 8.95 -11.03 -18.38
N THR A 298 8.13 -11.51 -19.31
CA THR A 298 8.50 -11.64 -20.73
C THR A 298 7.61 -10.76 -21.60
N LEU A 299 8.22 -9.78 -22.28
CA LEU A 299 7.58 -8.92 -23.27
C LEU A 299 8.31 -9.10 -24.60
N ASP A 300 7.54 -9.34 -25.67
CA ASP A 300 8.09 -9.74 -26.98
C ASP A 300 9.06 -10.94 -26.86
N ASP A 301 10.32 -10.76 -27.24
CA ASP A 301 11.40 -11.76 -27.19
C ASP A 301 12.46 -11.45 -26.11
N GLU A 302 12.14 -10.55 -25.17
CA GLU A 302 13.00 -10.20 -24.04
C GLU A 302 12.35 -10.63 -22.71
N THR A 303 13.19 -11.09 -21.78
CA THR A 303 12.78 -11.47 -20.42
C THR A 303 13.64 -10.74 -19.41
N VAL A 304 13.01 -10.16 -18.39
CA VAL A 304 13.69 -9.71 -17.18
C VAL A 304 13.32 -10.63 -16.02
N GLU A 305 14.32 -11.04 -15.24
CA GLU A 305 14.17 -11.91 -14.08
C GLU A 305 14.74 -11.23 -12.84
N CYS A 306 14.01 -11.31 -11.73
CA CYS A 306 14.47 -10.96 -10.39
C CYS A 306 14.46 -12.21 -9.49
N TYR A 307 15.49 -12.30 -8.65
CA TYR A 307 15.67 -13.39 -7.70
C TYR A 307 15.40 -12.85 -6.30
N VAL A 308 14.37 -13.37 -5.65
CA VAL A 308 13.88 -12.92 -4.35
C VAL A 308 14.21 -13.96 -3.29
N ASP A 309 14.83 -13.53 -2.19
CA ASP A 309 15.18 -14.40 -1.07
C ASP A 309 14.05 -14.54 -0.04
N GLY A 310 14.30 -15.32 1.00
CA GLY A 310 13.31 -15.63 2.05
C GLY A 310 12.84 -14.42 2.86
N GLU A 311 13.51 -13.28 2.80
CA GLU A 311 13.13 -12.01 3.46
C GLU A 311 12.44 -11.05 2.48
N CYS A 312 12.01 -11.55 1.32
CA CYS A 312 11.41 -10.77 0.23
C CYS A 312 12.35 -9.72 -0.39
N THR A 313 13.67 -9.91 -0.28
CA THR A 313 14.66 -8.99 -0.87
C THR A 313 15.09 -9.46 -2.25
N VAL A 314 15.15 -8.54 -3.21
CA VAL A 314 15.76 -8.82 -4.52
C VAL A 314 17.27 -8.89 -4.37
N VAL A 315 17.85 -10.08 -4.55
CA VAL A 315 19.29 -10.31 -4.41
C VAL A 315 20.05 -10.27 -5.75
N ALA A 316 19.34 -10.46 -6.86
CA ALA A 316 19.89 -10.35 -8.20
C ALA A 316 18.80 -10.04 -9.24
N SER A 317 19.19 -9.38 -10.32
CA SER A 317 18.39 -9.21 -11.53
C SER A 317 19.18 -9.69 -12.75
N ARG A 318 18.48 -10.18 -13.78
CA ARG A 318 19.06 -10.56 -15.07
C ARG A 318 18.12 -10.18 -16.20
N ARG A 319 18.67 -9.66 -17.30
CA ARG A 319 17.97 -9.54 -18.58
C ARG A 319 18.44 -10.62 -19.55
N ILE A 320 17.50 -11.20 -20.28
CA ILE A 320 17.71 -12.26 -21.26
C ILE A 320 17.05 -11.81 -22.55
N ARG A 321 17.84 -11.71 -23.63
CA ARG A 321 17.33 -11.52 -24.99
C ARG A 321 17.37 -12.85 -25.72
N ALA A 322 16.33 -13.17 -26.50
CA ALA A 322 16.27 -14.41 -27.26
C ALA A 322 17.50 -14.63 -28.19
N GLU A 323 18.13 -13.56 -28.70
CA GLU A 323 19.31 -13.66 -29.57
C GLU A 323 20.58 -14.23 -28.88
N ALA A 324 20.64 -14.23 -27.54
CA ALA A 324 21.79 -14.76 -26.79
C ALA A 324 21.70 -16.28 -26.53
N ALA A 325 20.50 -16.87 -26.57
CA ALA A 325 20.30 -18.28 -26.25
C ALA A 325 20.87 -19.24 -27.32
N ASP A 326 20.99 -18.80 -28.57
CA ASP A 326 21.63 -19.57 -29.65
C ASP A 326 23.16 -19.55 -29.59
N THR A 327 23.77 -18.62 -28.84
CA THR A 327 25.23 -18.56 -28.70
C THR A 327 25.73 -19.46 -27.57
N GLU A 328 25.06 -19.49 -26.41
CA GLU A 328 25.44 -20.36 -25.29
C GLU A 328 25.14 -21.85 -25.55
N ARG A 329 24.15 -22.18 -26.40
CA ARG A 329 23.87 -23.56 -26.80
C ARG A 329 24.86 -24.09 -27.84
N ASN A 330 25.43 -23.22 -28.67
CA ASN A 330 26.45 -23.59 -29.66
C ASN A 330 27.84 -23.78 -29.04
N GLU A 331 28.20 -23.05 -27.98
CA GLU A 331 29.51 -23.24 -27.31
C GLU A 331 29.58 -24.56 -26.52
N CYS A 332 28.46 -25.06 -26.01
CA CYS A 332 28.43 -26.37 -25.34
C CYS A 332 28.56 -27.55 -26.33
N ASP A 333 27.99 -27.43 -27.55
CA ASP A 333 28.06 -28.50 -28.56
C ASP A 333 29.37 -28.53 -29.36
N THR A 334 30.17 -27.45 -29.39
CA THR A 334 31.46 -27.45 -30.13
C THR A 334 32.65 -28.05 -29.39
N THR A 335 32.53 -28.41 -28.11
CA THR A 335 33.68 -28.91 -27.32
C THR A 335 33.78 -30.45 -27.23
N THR A 336 32.87 -31.21 -27.85
CA THR A 336 32.90 -32.69 -27.85
C THR A 336 32.92 -33.29 -29.26
N ALA A 337 33.87 -32.88 -30.10
CA ALA A 337 34.18 -33.59 -31.34
C ALA A 337 35.66 -33.43 -31.69
N GLY A 338 36.51 -34.31 -31.15
CA GLY A 338 37.93 -34.29 -31.44
C GLY A 338 38.73 -35.47 -30.90
N SER A 339 38.72 -36.57 -31.66
CA SER A 339 39.75 -37.62 -31.78
C SER A 339 39.55 -38.93 -31.00
N ASP A 340 38.94 -39.89 -31.69
CA ASP A 340 39.35 -41.30 -31.70
C ASP A 340 40.85 -41.43 -32.03
N VAL A 341 41.55 -42.38 -31.37
CA VAL A 341 42.28 -43.50 -32.01
C VAL A 341 42.58 -44.55 -30.92
N ALA A 342 41.96 -45.73 -31.05
CA ALA A 342 42.36 -46.94 -30.34
C ALA A 342 43.54 -47.64 -31.04
N PRO A 343 44.36 -48.43 -30.33
CA PRO A 343 45.04 -49.56 -30.93
C PRO A 343 44.47 -50.89 -30.39
N GLU A 344 44.24 -51.81 -31.32
CA GLU A 344 43.98 -53.24 -31.10
C GLU A 344 45.24 -54.00 -30.65
N ALA A 345 44.98 -55.26 -30.23
CA ALA A 345 45.88 -56.38 -29.95
C ALA A 345 46.23 -56.56 -28.44
N ASP A 346 46.21 -57.76 -27.85
CA ASP A 346 46.10 -59.11 -28.39
C ASP A 346 45.66 -60.09 -27.26
N VAL A 347 45.25 -61.27 -27.68
CA VAL A 347 44.82 -62.42 -26.88
C VAL A 347 46.01 -63.08 -26.17
N ALA A 348 45.91 -63.27 -24.85
CA ALA A 348 46.30 -64.49 -24.11
C ALA A 348 45.83 -64.41 -22.65
#